data_AF-A0A0V0R1W6-F1
#
_entry.id   AF-A0A0V0R1W6-F1
#
_cell.length_a   1.000
_cell.length_b   1.000
_cell.length_c   1.000
_cell.angle_alpha   90.00
_cell.angle_beta   90.00
_cell.angle_gamma   90.00
#
_symmetry.space_group_name_H-M   'P 1'
#
loop_
_entity.id
_entity.type
_entity.pdbx_description
1 polymer ?
#
loop_
_entity_poly.entity_id
_entity_poly.type
_entity_poly.pdbx_seq_one_letter_code
_entity_poly.pdbx_strand_id
1 'polypeptide(L)'
;MIKENEKIQDINNLKNQLLKQLQIEAKKIVPDNKKMYIPKYLDEDNLYKTREYDLIKAKQMWKKWVEWRIQYNIDQLDPQNFIEELKTGKAFLHKWDKEGNVIVIIQIRKHNPNMTDIQKEFKFQKLGEFPFYMIEKLKAQSHQLTKNQFNL
;
A
#
# COMPACT_ATOMS: atom_id res chain seq x y z
N MET A 1 -32.24 -14.36 9.18
CA MET A 1 -31.91 -14.84 7.83
C MET A 1 -32.26 -13.83 6.72
N ILE A 2 -33.52 -13.43 6.47
CA ILE A 2 -33.84 -12.50 5.35
C ILE A 2 -33.18 -11.11 5.49
N LYS A 3 -33.22 -10.51 6.69
CA LYS A 3 -32.64 -9.17 6.96
C LYS A 3 -31.12 -9.07 6.85
N GLU A 4 -30.40 -10.19 6.93
CA GLU A 4 -28.93 -10.22 6.78
C GLU A 4 -28.52 -10.27 5.31
N ASN A 5 -29.25 -11.02 4.49
CA ASN A 5 -29.01 -11.09 3.05
C ASN A 5 -29.28 -9.75 2.35
N GLU A 6 -30.30 -9.01 2.78
CA GLU A 6 -30.58 -7.66 2.27
C GLU A 6 -29.45 -6.68 2.59
N LYS A 7 -28.95 -6.68 3.83
CA LYS A 7 -27.80 -5.83 4.23
C LYS A 7 -26.52 -6.16 3.46
N ILE A 8 -26.26 -7.45 3.22
CA ILE A 8 -25.08 -7.90 2.45
C ILE A 8 -25.20 -7.42 0.99
N GLN A 9 -26.38 -7.50 0.40
CA GLN A 9 -26.63 -7.05 -0.97
C GLN A 9 -26.44 -5.54 -1.11
N ASP A 10 -26.91 -4.76 -0.14
CA ASP A 10 -26.73 -3.30 -0.12
C ASP A 10 -25.25 -2.90 -0.02
N ILE A 11 -24.47 -3.58 0.82
CA ILE A 11 -23.02 -3.36 0.94
C ILE A 11 -22.31 -3.67 -0.39
N ASN A 12 -22.67 -4.77 -1.05
CA ASN A 12 -22.06 -5.15 -2.33
C ASN A 12 -22.38 -4.15 -3.45
N ASN A 13 -23.61 -3.64 -3.50
CA ASN A 13 -23.99 -2.59 -4.44
C ASN A 13 -23.19 -1.31 -4.20
N LEU A 14 -23.01 -0.91 -2.94
CA LEU A 14 -22.23 0.26 -2.56
C LEU A 14 -20.76 0.15 -2.97
N LYS A 15 -20.16 -1.03 -2.76
CA LYS A 15 -18.79 -1.34 -3.19
C LYS A 15 -18.62 -1.19 -4.71
N ASN A 16 -19.54 -1.77 -5.47
CA ASN A 16 -19.49 -1.72 -6.93
C ASN A 16 -19.62 -0.28 -7.47
N GLN A 17 -20.46 0.54 -6.84
CA GLN A 17 -20.61 1.95 -7.20
C GLN A 17 -19.32 2.74 -6.95
N LEU A 18 -18.71 2.58 -5.76
CA LEU A 18 -17.45 3.26 -5.46
C LEU A 18 -16.34 2.80 -6.39
N LEU A 19 -16.20 1.50 -6.67
CA LEU A 19 -15.19 0.98 -7.58
C LEU A 19 -15.25 1.67 -8.95
N LYS A 20 -16.45 1.80 -9.53
CA LYS A 20 -16.66 2.49 -10.80
C LYS A 20 -16.21 3.95 -10.72
N GLN A 21 -16.53 4.64 -9.62
CA GLN A 21 -16.08 6.03 -9.41
C GLN A 21 -14.55 6.13 -9.31
N LEU A 22 -13.91 5.25 -8.54
CA LEU A 22 -12.45 5.22 -8.38
C LEU A 22 -11.76 4.88 -9.70
N GLN A 23 -12.31 3.97 -10.51
CA GLN A 23 -11.79 3.66 -11.85
C GLN A 23 -11.82 4.88 -12.78
N ILE A 24 -12.92 5.63 -12.77
CA ILE A 24 -13.04 6.86 -13.56
C ILE A 24 -12.02 7.90 -13.10
N GLU A 25 -11.88 8.07 -11.79
CA GLU A 25 -10.97 9.06 -11.21
C GLU A 25 -9.50 8.67 -11.39
N ALA A 26 -9.17 7.38 -11.30
CA ALA A 26 -7.82 6.86 -11.56
C ALA A 26 -7.37 7.22 -12.98
N LYS A 27 -8.25 7.03 -13.97
CA LYS A 27 -7.96 7.40 -15.36
C LYS A 27 -7.71 8.90 -15.57
N LYS A 28 -8.19 9.76 -14.66
CA LYS A 28 -7.99 11.22 -14.72
C LYS A 28 -6.68 11.65 -14.06
N ILE A 29 -6.34 11.06 -12.92
CA ILE A 29 -5.20 11.48 -12.09
C ILE A 29 -3.92 10.76 -12.50
N VAL A 30 -4.00 9.51 -12.95
CA VAL A 30 -2.83 8.70 -13.32
C VAL A 30 -2.32 9.10 -14.71
N PRO A 31 -1.05 9.51 -14.84
CA PRO A 31 -0.45 9.83 -16.14
C PRO A 31 -0.49 8.65 -17.12
N ASP A 32 -0.50 8.93 -18.42
CA ASP A 32 -0.64 7.92 -19.48
C ASP A 32 0.41 6.79 -19.39
N ASN A 33 1.67 7.16 -19.16
CA ASN A 33 2.79 6.23 -18.98
C ASN A 33 2.71 5.37 -17.69
N LYS A 34 1.75 5.66 -16.79
CA LYS A 34 1.51 4.93 -15.54
C LYS A 34 0.15 4.24 -15.50
N LYS A 35 -0.64 4.28 -16.59
CA LYS A 35 -1.98 3.64 -16.66
C LYS A 35 -1.96 2.14 -16.38
N MET A 36 -0.86 1.45 -16.66
CA MET A 36 -0.69 0.03 -16.35
C MET A 36 -0.79 -0.30 -14.85
N TYR A 37 -0.59 0.69 -13.96
CA TYR A 37 -0.69 0.51 -12.52
C TYR A 37 -2.12 0.75 -11.97
N ILE A 38 -3.08 1.17 -12.80
CA ILE A 38 -4.46 1.43 -12.35
C ILE A 38 -5.08 0.26 -11.59
N PRO A 39 -4.97 -1.01 -12.03
CA PRO A 39 -5.50 -2.15 -11.27
C PRO A 39 -4.93 -2.23 -9.85
N LYS A 40 -3.65 -1.89 -9.67
CA LYS A 40 -2.97 -1.88 -8.35
C LYS A 40 -3.54 -0.80 -7.43
N TYR A 41 -4.08 0.28 -7.98
CA TYR A 41 -4.70 1.35 -7.19
C TYR A 41 -6.12 1.01 -6.72
N LEU A 42 -6.73 -0.06 -7.22
CA LEU A 42 -8.12 -0.37 -6.97
C LEU A 42 -8.31 -1.50 -5.95
N ASP A 43 -7.27 -1.87 -5.17
CA ASP A 43 -7.33 -2.94 -4.17
C ASP A 43 -8.43 -2.68 -3.12
N GLU A 44 -9.55 -3.39 -3.30
CA GLU A 44 -10.86 -3.09 -2.73
C GLU A 44 -10.91 -3.41 -1.23
N ASP A 45 -10.34 -4.54 -0.82
CA ASP A 45 -10.51 -5.07 0.53
C ASP A 45 -9.86 -4.21 1.61
N ASN A 46 -8.78 -3.50 1.26
CA ASN A 46 -8.10 -2.58 2.17
C ASN A 46 -8.83 -1.23 2.30
N LEU A 47 -9.58 -0.81 1.28
CA LEU A 47 -10.18 0.51 1.23
C LEU A 47 -11.45 0.63 2.07
N TYR A 48 -12.27 -0.43 2.10
CA TYR A 48 -13.50 -0.44 2.89
C TYR A 48 -13.24 -0.72 4.37
N LYS A 49 -12.33 -1.68 4.67
CA LYS A 49 -12.05 -2.09 6.05
C LYS A 49 -11.38 -0.99 6.88
N THR A 50 -10.54 -0.16 6.25
CA THR A 50 -9.73 0.82 6.98
C THR A 50 -10.47 2.08 7.42
N ARG A 51 -11.72 2.28 6.97
CA ARG A 51 -12.52 3.48 7.26
C ARG A 51 -13.96 3.18 7.68
N GLU A 52 -14.20 1.99 8.24
CA GLU A 52 -15.52 1.60 8.77
C GLU A 52 -16.64 1.78 7.74
N TYR A 53 -16.36 1.51 6.45
CA TYR A 53 -17.30 1.66 5.34
C TYR A 53 -17.77 3.10 5.04
N ASP A 54 -17.09 4.13 5.56
CA ASP A 54 -17.31 5.52 5.15
C ASP A 54 -16.72 5.78 3.76
N LEU A 55 -17.59 5.81 2.74
CA LEU A 55 -17.21 5.97 1.34
C LEU A 55 -16.44 7.27 1.07
N ILE A 56 -16.82 8.37 1.72
CA ILE A 56 -16.22 9.69 1.47
C ILE A 56 -14.80 9.66 2.00
N LYS A 57 -14.59 9.17 3.22
CA LYS A 57 -13.26 9.04 3.82
C LYS A 57 -12.40 8.03 3.06
N ALA A 58 -12.97 6.91 2.65
CA ALA A 58 -12.29 5.90 1.84
C ALA A 58 -11.77 6.52 0.53
N LYS A 59 -12.63 7.26 -0.18
CA LYS A 59 -12.28 7.95 -1.42
C LYS A 59 -11.17 9.00 -1.22
N GLN A 60 -11.26 9.82 -0.18
CA GLN A 60 -10.24 10.82 0.14
C GLN A 60 -8.89 10.18 0.46
N MET A 61 -8.89 9.09 1.23
CA MET A 61 -7.68 8.34 1.54
C MET A 61 -7.07 7.71 0.29
N TRP A 62 -7.89 7.07 -0.55
CA TRP A 62 -7.46 6.52 -1.84
C TRP A 62 -6.78 7.58 -2.70
N LYS A 63 -7.41 8.75 -2.84
CA LYS A 63 -6.88 9.84 -3.68
C LYS A 63 -5.51 10.29 -3.18
N LYS A 64 -5.37 10.57 -1.88
CA LYS A 64 -4.09 10.94 -1.27
C LYS A 64 -3.02 9.88 -1.50
N TRP A 65 -3.40 8.61 -1.40
CA TRP A 65 -2.48 7.49 -1.60
C TRP A 65 -2.02 7.36 -3.05
N VAL A 66 -2.93 7.51 -4.03
CA VAL A 66 -2.58 7.51 -5.47
C VAL A 66 -1.70 8.70 -5.82
N GLU A 67 -2.06 9.91 -5.37
CA GLU A 67 -1.28 11.13 -5.61
C GLU A 67 0.14 11.00 -5.04
N TRP A 68 0.27 10.48 -3.82
CA TRP A 68 1.57 10.23 -3.20
C TRP A 68 2.41 9.24 -4.02
N ARG A 69 1.84 8.11 -4.45
CA ARG A 69 2.56 7.14 -5.29
C ARG A 69 3.03 7.73 -6.61
N ILE A 70 2.22 8.59 -7.24
CA ILE A 70 2.58 9.29 -8.47
C ILE A 70 3.73 10.26 -8.21
N GLN A 71 3.61 11.09 -7.18
CA GLN A 71 4.59 12.10 -6.77
C GLN A 71 5.96 11.51 -6.49
N TYR A 72 6.00 10.40 -5.75
CA TYR A 72 7.25 9.75 -5.31
C TYR A 72 7.68 8.58 -6.21
N ASN A 73 6.99 8.37 -7.34
CA ASN A 73 7.31 7.34 -8.34
C ASN A 73 7.49 5.91 -7.77
N ILE A 74 6.69 5.58 -6.76
CA ILE A 74 6.84 4.38 -5.93
C ILE A 74 6.66 3.08 -6.73
N ASP A 75 5.87 3.09 -7.80
CA ASP A 75 5.62 1.89 -8.61
C ASP A 75 6.77 1.55 -9.58
N GLN A 76 7.79 2.41 -9.68
CA GLN A 76 9.01 2.18 -10.47
C GLN A 76 10.24 1.91 -9.59
N LEU A 77 10.03 1.60 -8.30
CA LEU A 77 11.14 1.29 -7.39
C LEU A 77 11.85 0.01 -7.80
N ASP A 78 13.14 0.14 -8.13
CA ASP A 78 14.04 -0.98 -8.34
C ASP A 78 14.58 -1.50 -6.99
N PRO A 79 14.34 -2.77 -6.63
CA PRO A 79 14.92 -3.39 -5.43
C PRO A 79 16.43 -3.26 -5.29
N GLN A 80 17.17 -3.17 -6.41
CA GLN A 80 18.61 -2.99 -6.39
C GLN A 80 19.01 -1.66 -5.73
N ASN A 81 18.16 -0.64 -5.80
CA ASN A 81 18.46 0.70 -5.27
C ASN A 81 18.55 0.78 -3.74
N PHE A 82 18.05 -0.23 -3.02
CA PHE A 82 18.04 -0.28 -1.55
C PHE A 82 18.47 -1.64 -0.98
N ILE A 83 19.02 -2.55 -1.80
CA ILE A 83 19.49 -3.86 -1.34
C ILE A 83 20.67 -3.76 -0.36
N GLU A 84 21.52 -2.73 -0.51
CA GLU A 84 22.61 -2.48 0.43
C GLU A 84 22.09 -1.94 1.77
N GLU A 85 21.06 -1.11 1.74
CA GLU A 85 20.38 -0.61 2.94
C GLU A 85 19.71 -1.77 3.70
N LEU A 86 19.16 -2.75 2.97
CA LEU A 86 18.70 -4.04 3.50
C LEU A 86 19.82 -4.86 4.16
N LYS A 87 20.94 -5.07 3.45
CA LYS A 87 22.09 -5.86 3.93
C LYS A 87 22.73 -5.25 5.18
N THR A 88 22.73 -3.93 5.31
CA THR A 88 23.28 -3.23 6.47
C THR A 88 22.37 -3.32 7.72
N GLY A 89 21.17 -3.89 7.58
CA GLY A 89 20.22 -4.05 8.67
C GLY A 89 19.76 -2.72 9.25
N LYS A 90 19.67 -1.70 8.41
CA LYS A 90 19.13 -0.37 8.77
C LYS A 90 17.63 -0.44 8.97
N ALA A 91 16.95 -1.30 8.21
CA ALA A 91 15.59 -1.66 8.51
C ALA A 91 15.32 -3.11 8.07
N PHE A 92 14.49 -3.81 8.84
CA PHE A 92 14.23 -5.23 8.63
C PHE A 92 12.87 -5.63 9.21
N LEU A 93 12.33 -6.73 8.69
CA LEU A 93 11.16 -7.39 9.24
C LEU A 93 11.54 -8.11 10.53
N HIS A 94 10.83 -7.85 11.61
CA HIS A 94 11.06 -8.56 12.86
C HIS A 94 10.17 -9.79 12.97
N LYS A 95 8.89 -9.58 13.32
CA LYS A 95 7.89 -10.61 13.59
C LYS A 95 6.50 -10.05 13.35
N TRP A 96 5.49 -10.87 13.60
CA TRP A 96 4.11 -10.44 13.74
C TRP A 96 3.83 -10.11 15.19
N ASP A 97 3.01 -9.10 15.45
CA ASP A 97 2.45 -8.87 16.78
C ASP A 97 1.34 -9.89 17.11
N LYS A 98 0.72 -9.75 18.28
CA LYS A 98 -0.36 -10.64 18.74
C LYS A 98 -1.63 -10.53 17.90
N GLU A 99 -1.78 -9.47 17.12
CA GLU A 99 -2.91 -9.18 16.26
C GLU A 99 -2.64 -9.59 14.79
N GLY A 100 -1.44 -10.12 14.51
CA GLY A 100 -1.04 -10.51 13.16
C GLY A 100 -0.54 -9.33 12.32
N ASN A 101 -0.31 -8.16 12.89
CA ASN A 101 0.31 -7.04 12.19
C ASN A 101 1.82 -7.27 12.05
N VAL A 102 2.37 -6.89 10.91
CA VAL A 102 3.82 -6.97 10.70
C VAL A 102 4.55 -5.87 11.46
N ILE A 103 5.61 -6.25 12.17
CA ILE A 103 6.53 -5.33 12.83
C ILE A 103 7.74 -5.09 11.92
N VAL A 104 7.90 -3.84 11.48
CA VAL A 104 9.09 -3.35 10.78
C VAL A 104 9.95 -2.56 11.77
N ILE A 105 11.21 -2.92 11.91
CA ILE A 105 12.17 -2.20 12.75
C ILE A 105 13.05 -1.32 11.87
N ILE A 106 13.20 -0.05 12.23
CA ILE A 106 14.10 0.92 11.59
C ILE A 106 15.14 1.37 12.63
N GLN A 107 16.42 1.16 12.35
CA GLN A 107 17.53 1.48 13.24
C GLN A 107 18.13 2.85 12.90
N ILE A 108 17.52 3.93 13.43
CA ILE A 108 17.90 5.34 13.15
C ILE A 108 19.42 5.58 13.30
N ARG A 109 20.05 5.00 14.34
CA ARG A 109 21.49 5.14 14.60
C ARG A 109 22.42 4.64 13.48
N LYS A 110 21.92 3.79 12.58
CA LYS A 110 22.69 3.28 11.44
C LYS A 110 22.57 4.16 10.20
N HIS A 111 21.77 5.22 10.25
CA HIS A 111 21.67 6.21 9.17
C HIS A 111 22.71 7.31 9.39
N ASN A 112 23.40 7.71 8.32
CA ASN A 112 24.44 8.75 8.39
C ASN A 112 23.76 10.13 8.35
N PRO A 113 23.84 10.94 9.42
CA PRO A 113 23.21 12.26 9.48
C PRO A 113 23.97 13.34 8.71
N ASN A 114 25.26 13.11 8.39
CA ASN A 114 26.18 14.11 7.80
C ASN A 114 26.20 14.07 6.27
N MET A 115 25.16 13.52 5.65
CA MET A 115 25.02 13.53 4.19
C MET A 115 24.68 14.94 3.69
N THR A 116 25.11 15.30 2.48
CA THR A 116 24.74 16.58 1.86
C THR A 116 23.22 16.66 1.68
N ASP A 117 22.64 17.86 1.57
CA ASP A 117 21.17 17.98 1.48
C ASP A 117 20.59 17.26 0.25
N ILE A 118 21.33 17.22 -0.86
CA ILE A 118 21.02 16.41 -2.05
C ILE A 118 21.01 14.91 -1.71
N GLN A 119 21.99 14.43 -0.92
CA GLN A 119 22.05 13.04 -0.48
C GLN A 119 20.97 12.72 0.58
N LYS A 120 20.59 13.70 1.42
CA LYS A 120 19.50 13.56 2.39
C LYS A 120 18.15 13.44 1.69
N GLU A 121 17.87 14.27 0.69
CA GLU A 121 16.63 14.22 -0.08
C GLU A 121 16.49 12.86 -0.79
N PHE A 122 17.58 12.37 -1.38
CA PHE A 122 17.66 11.05 -2.02
C PHE A 122 17.57 9.87 -1.03
N LYS A 123 18.09 10.02 0.21
CA LYS A 123 18.07 8.93 1.22
C LYS A 123 16.82 8.91 2.08
N PHE A 124 16.19 10.04 2.37
CA PHE A 124 14.91 10.07 3.08
C PHE A 124 13.78 9.51 2.21
N GLN A 125 13.80 9.78 0.89
CA GLN A 125 12.96 9.05 -0.07
C GLN A 125 13.20 7.54 0.03
N LYS A 126 14.46 7.07 -0.08
CA LYS A 126 14.81 5.64 0.05
C LYS A 126 14.39 5.02 1.40
N LEU A 127 14.41 5.80 2.48
CA LEU A 127 13.96 5.41 3.82
C LEU A 127 12.45 5.22 3.93
N GLY A 128 11.65 5.91 3.11
CA GLY A 128 10.20 5.69 2.97
C GLY A 128 9.87 4.59 1.96
N GLU A 129 10.63 4.52 0.87
CA GLU A 129 10.54 3.48 -0.17
C GLU A 129 10.81 2.09 0.38
N PHE A 130 11.77 1.96 1.29
CA PHE A 130 12.16 0.67 1.85
C PHE A 130 11.05 0.01 2.71
N PRO A 131 10.50 0.65 3.76
CA PRO A 131 9.36 0.12 4.49
C PRO A 131 8.16 -0.09 3.58
N PHE A 132 7.94 0.78 2.59
CA PHE A 132 6.86 0.62 1.63
C PHE A 132 7.02 -0.64 0.78
N TYR A 133 8.20 -0.86 0.19
CA TYR A 133 8.54 -2.08 -0.55
C TYR A 133 8.33 -3.33 0.31
N MET A 134 8.77 -3.30 1.56
CA MET A 134 8.57 -4.41 2.50
C MET A 134 7.08 -4.66 2.73
N ILE A 135 6.30 -3.63 3.04
CA ILE A 135 4.85 -3.73 3.24
C ILE A 135 4.15 -4.29 1.99
N GLU A 136 4.52 -3.86 0.79
CA GLU A 136 3.95 -4.38 -0.46
C GLU A 136 4.31 -5.85 -0.70
N LYS A 137 5.56 -6.25 -0.44
CA LYS A 137 5.98 -7.66 -0.53
C LYS A 137 5.25 -8.54 0.47
N LEU A 138 5.04 -8.04 1.68
CA LEU A 138 4.30 -8.75 2.72
C LEU A 138 2.82 -8.88 2.39
N LYS A 139 2.19 -7.82 1.86
CA LYS A 139 0.81 -7.88 1.34
C LYS A 139 0.67 -8.91 0.22
N ALA A 140 1.65 -8.99 -0.68
CA ALA A 140 1.64 -9.98 -1.76
C ALA A 140 1.78 -11.41 -1.21
N GLN A 141 2.64 -11.63 -0.22
CA GLN A 141 2.82 -12.93 0.44
C GLN A 141 1.61 -13.33 1.28
N SER A 142 1.00 -12.39 2.02
CA SER A 142 -0.19 -12.66 2.83
C SER A 142 -1.39 -13.07 1.97
N HIS A 143 -1.58 -12.43 0.81
CA HIS A 143 -2.61 -12.81 -0.17
C HIS A 143 -2.38 -14.20 -0.79
N GLN A 144 -1.12 -14.64 -0.93
CA GLN A 144 -0.80 -16.00 -1.37
C GLN A 144 -1.07 -17.03 -0.26
N LEU A 145 -0.77 -16.69 0.99
CA LEU A 145 -1.03 -17.54 2.14
C LEU A 145 -2.53 -17.74 2.40
N THR A 146 -3.36 -16.69 2.31
CA THR A 146 -4.82 -16.83 2.42
C THR A 146 -5.41 -17.60 1.25
N LYS A 147 -4.96 -17.41 0.01
CA LYS A 147 -5.43 -18.23 -1.13
C LYS A 147 -5.09 -19.72 -0.97
N ASN A 148 -3.94 -20.03 -0.38
CA ASN A 148 -3.52 -21.41 -0.16
C ASN A 148 -4.19 -22.06 1.07
N GLN A 149 -4.67 -21.27 2.05
CA GLN A 149 -5.41 -21.78 3.21
C GLN A 149 -6.91 -21.99 2.96
N PHE A 150 -7.49 -21.33 1.95
CA PHE A 150 -8.91 -21.45 1.60
C PHE A 150 -9.19 -22.26 0.32
N ASN A 151 -8.17 -22.92 -0.25
CA ASN A 151 -8.37 -24.04 -1.16
C ASN A 151 -8.47 -25.34 -0.34
N LEU A 152 -9.66 -25.56 0.26
CA LEU A 152 -10.17 -26.87 0.67
C LEU A 152 -11.36 -27.20 -0.22
#